data_AF-A0AAW1MCY3-F1
#
_entry.id   AF-A0AAW1MCY3-F1
#
_cell.length_a   1.000
_cell.length_b   1.000
_cell.length_c   1.000
_cell.angle_alpha   90.00
_cell.angle_beta   90.00
_cell.angle_gamma   90.00
#
_symmetry.space_group_name_H-M   'P 1'
#
loop_
_entity.id
_entity.type
_entity.pdbx_description
1 polymer ?
#
loop_
_entity_poly.entity_id
_entity_poly.type
_entity_poly.pdbx_seq_one_letter_code
_entity_poly.pdbx_strand_id
1 'polypeptide(L)'
;MYKKAFIVPAFESHGYKNIIPKDKKELLTLLENNTLFTFRHDVWASGHAPTNYSKWKTTEAPYEVKWKPDFEPYVVVTSNVTKYDTRFIGFGWNKVSHIMELKAQGYEFIVLPDVFIIHKAHAPSNDILKFRRSSIYRMCLQKLKEEFVVMLQKKYGKFNT
;
A
#
# COMPACT_ATOMS: atom_id res chain seq x y z
N MET A 1 -25.09 0.17 -1.48
CA MET A 1 -24.27 0.08 -0.25
C MET A 1 -22.85 0.49 -0.62
N TYR A 2 -22.29 1.53 0.00
CA TYR A 2 -20.96 2.05 -0.37
C TYR A 2 -19.88 1.04 0.00
N LYS A 3 -19.05 0.63 -0.97
CA LYS A 3 -17.92 -0.28 -0.73
C LYS A 3 -16.77 0.52 -0.14
N LYS A 4 -16.33 0.18 1.06
CA LYS A 4 -15.29 0.92 1.80
C LYS A 4 -14.07 0.03 2.03
N ALA A 5 -12.89 0.60 1.82
CA ALA A 5 -11.61 0.02 2.18
C ALA A 5 -10.96 0.91 3.24
N PHE A 6 -10.90 0.40 4.47
CA PHE A 6 -10.33 1.14 5.59
C PHE A 6 -8.82 0.98 5.61
N ILE A 7 -8.09 2.06 5.31
CA ILE A 7 -6.63 2.08 5.27
C ILE A 7 -6.08 2.13 6.69
N VAL A 8 -5.11 1.25 6.95
CA VAL A 8 -4.26 1.25 8.14
C VAL A 8 -2.89 1.79 7.75
N PRO A 9 -2.51 3.01 8.20
CA PRO A 9 -1.22 3.59 7.88
C PRO A 9 -0.04 2.74 8.37
N ALA A 10 1.02 2.69 7.58
CA ALA A 10 2.18 1.88 7.85
C ALA A 10 3.41 2.75 8.11
N PHE A 11 4.20 2.31 9.08
CA PHE A 11 5.45 2.92 9.49
C PHE A 11 6.54 1.86 9.57
N GLU A 12 7.80 2.29 9.59
CA GLU A 12 8.94 1.38 9.70
C GLU A 12 10.07 2.01 10.50
N SER A 13 10.90 1.15 11.08
CA SER A 13 12.20 1.54 11.62
C SER A 13 13.29 1.24 10.61
N HIS A 14 14.32 2.08 10.55
CA HIS A 14 15.56 1.70 9.88
C HIS A 14 16.35 0.69 10.74
N GLY A 15 16.81 -0.38 10.09
CA GLY A 15 17.56 -1.45 10.73
C GLY A 15 16.70 -2.39 11.58
N TYR A 16 17.33 -3.44 12.10
CA TYR A 16 16.69 -4.53 12.86
C TYR A 16 16.37 -4.14 14.31
N LYS A 17 15.69 -3.00 14.51
CA LYS A 17 15.26 -2.53 15.82
C LYS A 17 13.84 -3.03 16.11
N ASN A 18 13.61 -3.59 17.29
CA ASN A 18 12.28 -4.00 17.75
C ASN A 18 11.57 -2.82 18.44
N ILE A 19 11.19 -1.82 17.67
CA ILE A 19 10.48 -0.63 18.18
C ILE A 19 9.01 -0.75 17.78
N ILE A 20 8.13 -0.92 18.76
CA ILE A 20 6.69 -1.00 18.54
C ILE A 20 6.04 -0.01 19.52
N PRO A 21 5.59 1.17 19.06
CA PRO A 21 4.90 2.11 19.92
C PRO A 21 3.57 1.53 20.38
N LYS A 22 3.19 1.83 21.62
CA LYS A 22 1.96 1.37 22.25
C LYS A 22 0.73 2.09 21.71
N ASP A 23 0.89 3.35 21.34
CA ASP A 23 -0.18 4.20 20.86
C ASP A 23 0.32 5.24 19.83
N LYS A 24 -0.62 6.01 19.27
CA LYS A 24 -0.33 7.06 18.29
C LYS A 24 0.57 8.15 18.87
N LYS A 25 0.42 8.51 20.15
CA LYS A 25 1.22 9.57 20.79
C LYS A 25 2.68 9.17 20.83
N GLU A 26 2.99 7.95 21.30
CA GLU A 26 4.35 7.41 21.30
C GLU A 26 4.91 7.32 19.87
N LEU A 27 4.08 6.88 18.92
CA LEU A 27 4.49 6.83 17.51
C LEU A 27 4.88 8.21 16.97
N LEU A 28 4.12 9.27 17.28
CA LEU A 28 4.44 10.64 16.85
C LEU A 28 5.78 11.11 17.41
N THR A 29 6.05 10.87 18.70
CA THR A 29 7.35 11.17 19.31
C THR A 29 8.50 10.42 18.61
N LEU A 30 8.29 9.17 18.23
CA LEU A 30 9.29 8.40 17.48
C LEU A 30 9.50 8.91 16.05
N LEU A 31 8.48 9.48 15.42
CA LEU A 31 8.62 10.14 14.12
C LEU A 31 9.40 11.46 14.23
N GLU A 32 9.11 12.27 15.25
CA GLU A 32 9.81 13.54 15.51
C GLU A 32 11.30 13.32 15.78
N ASN A 33 11.61 12.25 16.51
CA ASN A 33 12.99 11.85 16.84
C ASN A 33 13.68 11.04 15.72
N ASN A 34 13.11 10.96 14.52
CA ASN A 34 13.65 10.19 13.37
C ASN A 34 13.99 8.74 13.71
N THR A 35 13.21 8.13 14.61
CA THR A 35 13.37 6.73 15.02
C THR A 35 12.46 5.81 14.20
N LEU A 36 11.26 6.28 13.88
CA LEU A 36 10.35 5.69 12.91
C LEU A 36 10.17 6.61 11.71
N PHE A 37 9.75 6.02 10.60
CA PHE A 37 9.50 6.70 9.34
C PHE A 37 8.20 6.19 8.74
N THR A 38 7.58 6.97 7.86
CA THR A 38 6.47 6.45 7.07
C THR A 38 6.98 5.34 6.15
N PHE A 39 6.21 4.26 6.01
CA PHE A 39 6.66 3.05 5.34
C PHE A 39 7.11 3.31 3.89
N ARG A 40 8.32 2.82 3.56
CA ARG A 40 9.00 2.93 2.27
C ARG A 40 9.17 4.35 1.75
N HIS A 41 9.23 5.36 2.63
CA HIS A 41 9.38 6.76 2.22
C HIS A 41 10.63 7.06 1.36
N ASP A 42 11.70 6.29 1.52
CA ASP A 42 12.99 6.45 0.84
C ASP A 42 13.13 5.58 -0.42
N VAL A 43 12.39 4.46 -0.50
CA VAL A 43 12.47 3.49 -1.61
C VAL A 43 11.27 3.55 -2.56
N TRP A 44 10.07 3.77 -2.03
CA TRP A 44 8.80 3.68 -2.78
C TRP A 44 7.71 4.59 -2.21
N ALA A 45 8.00 5.88 -2.09
CA ALA A 45 7.09 6.85 -1.49
C ALA A 45 5.70 6.88 -2.14
N SER A 46 5.63 6.77 -3.47
CA SER A 46 4.37 6.78 -4.24
C SER A 46 3.39 5.69 -3.79
N GLY A 47 3.89 4.54 -3.33
CA GLY A 47 3.05 3.44 -2.89
C GLY A 47 2.19 3.73 -1.66
N HIS A 48 2.58 4.71 -0.85
CA HIS A 48 1.87 5.07 0.38
C HIS A 48 1.56 6.56 0.51
N ALA A 49 2.09 7.42 -0.35
CA ALA A 49 1.85 8.87 -0.34
C ALA A 49 0.36 9.27 -0.31
N PRO A 50 -0.57 8.61 -1.05
CA PRO A 50 -1.99 8.96 -1.00
C PRO A 50 -2.64 8.84 0.39
N THR A 51 -2.06 8.08 1.32
CA THR A 51 -2.52 8.00 2.73
C THR A 51 -2.52 9.37 3.42
N ASN A 52 -1.73 10.35 2.94
CA ASN A 52 -1.63 11.69 3.52
C ASN A 52 -1.24 11.65 5.02
N TYR A 53 -0.01 11.19 5.29
CA TYR A 53 0.51 11.07 6.66
C TYR A 53 0.53 12.41 7.41
N SER A 54 0.73 13.54 6.74
CA SER A 54 0.67 14.86 7.38
C SER A 54 -0.70 15.13 8.01
N LYS A 55 -1.80 14.76 7.32
CA LYS A 55 -3.15 14.82 7.88
C LYS A 55 -3.36 13.76 8.97
N TRP A 56 -2.86 12.54 8.77
CA TRP A 56 -3.00 11.46 9.74
C TRP A 56 -2.45 11.83 11.12
N LYS A 57 -1.30 12.52 11.16
CA LYS A 57 -0.62 12.91 12.40
C LYS A 57 -1.48 13.79 13.31
N THR A 58 -2.38 14.59 12.74
CA THR A 58 -3.15 15.60 13.49
C THR A 58 -4.64 15.31 13.61
N THR A 59 -5.17 14.38 12.81
CA THR A 59 -6.61 14.06 12.80
C THR A 59 -6.99 13.01 13.84
N GLU A 60 -8.16 13.18 14.44
CA GLU A 60 -8.82 12.19 15.32
C GLU A 60 -10.00 11.50 14.60
N ALA A 61 -10.39 12.00 13.42
CA ALA A 61 -11.48 11.45 12.63
C ALA A 61 -10.95 10.67 11.40
N PRO A 62 -11.63 9.59 10.98
CA PRO A 62 -11.35 8.96 9.70
C PRO A 62 -11.54 9.93 8.53
N TYR A 63 -10.75 9.77 7.49
CA TYR A 63 -10.84 10.65 6.32
C TYR A 63 -10.65 9.90 5.01
N GLU A 64 -11.39 10.31 3.99
CA GLU A 64 -11.25 9.76 2.65
C GLU A 64 -9.98 10.30 1.96
N VAL A 65 -9.34 9.43 1.19
CA VAL A 65 -8.23 9.78 0.30
C VAL A 65 -8.52 9.34 -1.13
N LYS A 66 -8.02 10.12 -2.09
CA LYS A 66 -8.11 9.76 -3.51
C LYS A 66 -7.03 8.73 -3.84
N TRP A 67 -7.46 7.63 -4.46
CA TRP A 67 -6.55 6.67 -5.08
C TRP A 67 -5.64 7.36 -6.12
N LYS A 68 -4.40 6.88 -6.24
CA LYS A 68 -3.44 7.26 -7.28
C LYS A 68 -2.74 6.00 -7.82
N PRO A 69 -2.12 6.05 -9.01
CA PRO A 69 -1.26 4.98 -9.50
C PRO A 69 -0.23 4.53 -8.46
N ASP A 70 0.08 3.23 -8.47
CA ASP A 70 1.00 2.55 -7.56
C ASP A 70 0.59 2.48 -6.08
N PHE A 71 -0.58 3.01 -5.70
CA PHE A 71 -1.03 2.99 -4.31
C PHE A 71 -1.23 1.55 -3.80
N GLU A 72 -0.54 1.20 -2.72
CA GLU A 72 -0.53 -0.14 -2.10
C GLU A 72 -0.68 -0.13 -0.55
N PRO A 73 -1.72 0.52 -0.01
CA PRO A 73 -1.96 0.56 1.43
C PRO A 73 -2.28 -0.82 2.01
N TYR A 74 -2.13 -0.94 3.33
CA TYR A 74 -2.80 -2.01 4.08
C TYR A 74 -4.25 -1.60 4.31
N VAL A 75 -5.19 -2.49 4.01
CA VAL A 75 -6.62 -2.22 4.12
C VAL A 75 -7.37 -3.29 4.91
N VAL A 76 -8.40 -2.86 5.62
CA VAL A 76 -9.44 -3.73 6.20
C VAL A 76 -10.70 -3.59 5.33
N VAL A 77 -11.18 -4.71 4.84
CA VAL A 77 -12.32 -4.84 3.91
C VAL A 77 -13.16 -6.05 4.30
N THR A 78 -14.39 -6.13 3.80
CA THR A 78 -15.25 -7.31 3.98
C THR A 78 -14.64 -8.55 3.30
N SER A 79 -14.91 -9.74 3.84
CA SER A 79 -14.33 -11.00 3.34
C SER A 79 -14.75 -11.37 1.91
N ASN A 80 -15.85 -10.82 1.41
CA ASN A 80 -16.35 -11.00 0.04
C ASN A 80 -15.64 -10.12 -1.01
N VAL A 81 -14.51 -9.51 -0.65
CA VAL A 81 -13.67 -8.71 -1.53
C VAL A 81 -13.08 -9.55 -2.69
N THR A 82 -12.70 -8.90 -3.80
CA THR A 82 -11.96 -9.56 -4.89
C THR A 82 -10.69 -10.20 -4.34
N LYS A 83 -10.34 -11.37 -4.86
CA LYS A 83 -9.11 -12.07 -4.49
C LYS A 83 -7.91 -11.44 -5.20
N TYR A 84 -6.71 -11.67 -4.68
CA TYR A 84 -5.48 -11.30 -5.38
C TYR A 84 -5.39 -12.02 -6.73
N ASP A 85 -4.98 -11.29 -7.76
CA ASP A 85 -4.72 -11.85 -9.08
C ASP A 85 -3.45 -12.71 -9.04
N THR A 86 -3.62 -14.00 -9.33
CA THR A 86 -2.58 -15.02 -9.19
C THR A 86 -1.49 -14.94 -10.24
N ARG A 87 -1.56 -14.00 -11.20
CA ARG A 87 -0.48 -13.77 -12.18
C ARG A 87 0.62 -12.88 -11.59
N PHE A 88 0.30 -12.03 -10.61
CA PHE A 88 1.31 -11.26 -9.87
C PHE A 88 1.90 -12.15 -8.77
N ILE A 89 2.92 -12.92 -9.14
CA ILE A 89 3.64 -13.82 -8.22
C ILE A 89 5.03 -13.29 -7.91
N GLY A 90 5.61 -13.76 -6.80
CA GLY A 90 6.95 -13.36 -6.38
C GLY A 90 6.98 -11.93 -5.83
N PHE A 91 7.80 -11.08 -6.43
CA PHE A 91 8.02 -9.71 -5.94
C PHE A 91 7.30 -8.65 -6.79
N GLY A 92 6.49 -7.85 -6.10
CA GLY A 92 5.95 -6.58 -6.59
C GLY A 92 4.56 -6.67 -7.21
N TRP A 93 3.82 -5.56 -7.10
CA TRP A 93 2.54 -5.32 -7.78
C TRP A 93 1.34 -6.19 -7.38
N ASN A 94 1.48 -7.16 -6.46
CA ASN A 94 0.36 -7.90 -5.87
C ASN A 94 -0.64 -6.98 -5.16
N LYS A 95 -0.14 -6.09 -4.29
CA LYS A 95 -0.98 -5.13 -3.55
C LYS A 95 -1.54 -4.05 -4.46
N VAL A 96 -0.70 -3.51 -5.36
CA VAL A 96 -1.11 -2.47 -6.32
C VAL A 96 -2.26 -2.96 -7.20
N SER A 97 -2.16 -4.16 -7.79
CA SER A 97 -3.20 -4.71 -8.66
C SER A 97 -4.52 -4.92 -7.92
N HIS A 98 -4.47 -5.43 -6.68
CA HIS A 98 -5.65 -5.59 -5.84
C HIS A 98 -6.34 -4.26 -5.54
N ILE A 99 -5.58 -3.26 -5.07
CA ILE A 99 -6.09 -1.93 -4.74
C ILE A 99 -6.63 -1.21 -5.98
N MET A 100 -5.99 -1.40 -7.13
CA MET A 100 -6.48 -0.88 -8.42
C MET A 100 -7.81 -1.52 -8.82
N GLU A 101 -8.00 -2.83 -8.61
CA GLU A 101 -9.29 -3.46 -8.86
C GLU A 101 -10.36 -2.99 -7.88
N LEU A 102 -10.02 -2.76 -6.60
CA LEU A 102 -10.96 -2.14 -5.65
C LEU A 102 -11.37 -0.75 -6.12
N LYS A 103 -10.43 0.05 -6.61
CA LYS A 103 -10.75 1.36 -7.19
C LYS A 103 -11.69 1.23 -8.40
N ALA A 104 -11.43 0.30 -9.31
CA ALA A 104 -12.28 0.04 -10.47
C ALA A 104 -13.70 -0.42 -10.08
N GLN A 105 -13.84 -1.11 -8.94
CA GLN A 105 -15.13 -1.49 -8.36
C GLN A 105 -15.87 -0.38 -7.60
N GLY A 106 -15.30 0.82 -7.56
CA GLY A 106 -15.89 1.98 -6.87
C GLY A 106 -15.71 1.99 -5.36
N TYR A 107 -14.65 1.36 -4.83
CA TYR A 107 -14.34 1.48 -3.41
C TYR A 107 -13.92 2.90 -3.03
N GLU A 108 -14.40 3.35 -1.88
CA GLU A 108 -13.91 4.53 -1.16
C GLU A 108 -12.77 4.11 -0.23
N PHE A 109 -11.71 4.91 -0.20
CA PHE A 109 -10.51 4.63 0.60
C PHE A 109 -10.49 5.55 1.81
N ILE A 110 -10.70 4.98 3.01
CA ILE A 110 -10.87 5.74 4.25
C ILE A 110 -9.71 5.44 5.18
N VAL A 111 -8.88 6.42 5.49
CA VAL A 111 -7.78 6.28 6.43
C VAL A 111 -8.31 6.34 7.86
N LEU A 112 -7.92 5.36 8.69
CA LEU A 112 -8.26 5.29 10.10
C LEU A 112 -7.24 6.08 10.95
N PRO A 113 -7.68 6.91 11.92
CA PRO A 113 -6.83 7.88 12.60
C PRO A 113 -5.96 7.29 13.72
N ASP A 114 -6.42 6.26 14.43
CA ASP A 114 -5.77 5.74 15.66
C ASP A 114 -5.34 4.28 15.57
N VAL A 115 -5.15 3.79 14.35
CA VAL A 115 -4.58 2.47 14.10
C VAL A 115 -3.39 2.60 13.16
N PHE A 116 -2.41 1.72 13.32
CA PHE A 116 -1.22 1.71 12.48
C PHE A 116 -0.58 0.32 12.49
N ILE A 117 0.29 0.10 11.51
CA ILE A 117 1.14 -1.09 11.42
C ILE A 117 2.60 -0.67 11.44
N ILE A 118 3.43 -1.44 12.14
CA ILE A 118 4.89 -1.30 12.09
C ILE A 118 5.48 -2.42 11.24
N HIS A 119 6.09 -2.05 10.12
CA HIS A 119 6.97 -2.93 9.37
C HIS A 119 8.32 -3.03 10.08
N LYS A 120 8.69 -4.26 10.47
CA LYS A 120 10.03 -4.55 10.97
C LYS A 120 10.97 -4.76 9.79
N ALA A 121 12.08 -4.03 9.77
CA ALA A 121 13.10 -4.24 8.77
C ALA A 121 13.58 -5.70 8.81
N HIS A 122 13.71 -6.29 7.64
CA HIS A 122 14.15 -7.66 7.47
C HIS A 122 15.01 -7.80 6.22
N ALA A 123 15.76 -8.90 6.14
CA ALA A 123 16.58 -9.20 4.97
C ALA A 123 15.71 -9.26 3.70
N PRO A 124 16.24 -8.85 2.53
CA PRO A 124 15.52 -8.99 1.27
C PRO A 124 15.20 -10.46 0.97
N SER A 125 14.00 -10.74 0.47
CA SER A 125 13.60 -12.10 0.09
C SER A 125 14.30 -12.57 -1.20
N ASN A 126 14.30 -13.88 -1.48
CA ASN A 126 14.84 -14.37 -2.76
C ASN A 126 14.09 -13.81 -3.98
N ASP A 127 12.81 -13.50 -3.85
CA ASP A 127 12.00 -12.97 -4.95
C ASP A 127 12.40 -11.54 -5.34
N ILE A 128 12.75 -10.68 -4.37
CA ILE A 128 13.28 -9.35 -4.71
C ILE A 128 14.63 -9.45 -5.43
N LEU A 129 15.45 -10.46 -5.09
CA LEU A 129 16.74 -10.69 -5.75
C LEU A 129 16.53 -11.16 -7.19
N LYS A 130 15.58 -12.09 -7.43
CA LYS A 130 15.18 -12.51 -8.78
C LYS A 130 14.68 -11.33 -9.60
N PHE A 131 13.79 -10.52 -9.05
CA PHE A 131 13.28 -9.31 -9.69
C PHE A 131 14.40 -8.33 -10.06
N ARG A 132 15.35 -8.08 -9.16
CA ARG A 132 16.49 -7.17 -9.38
C ARG A 132 17.49 -7.70 -10.40
N ARG A 133 17.72 -9.02 -10.46
CA ARG A 133 18.72 -9.63 -11.35
C ARG A 133 18.20 -9.92 -12.76
N SER A 134 16.93 -10.26 -12.92
CA SER A 134 16.36 -10.68 -14.22
C SER A 134 15.67 -9.53 -14.94
N SER A 135 16.25 -9.07 -16.05
CA SER A 135 15.60 -8.10 -16.95
C SER A 135 14.33 -8.67 -17.58
N ILE A 136 14.34 -9.95 -17.94
CA ILE A 136 13.18 -10.67 -18.50
C ILE A 136 12.02 -10.65 -17.50
N TYR A 137 12.29 -10.90 -16.21
CA TYR A 137 11.26 -10.82 -15.17
C TYR A 137 10.60 -9.45 -15.16
N ARG A 138 11.40 -8.36 -15.17
CA ARG A 138 10.88 -6.99 -15.13
C ARG A 138 10.07 -6.65 -16.38
N MET A 139 10.51 -7.10 -17.55
CA MET A 139 9.79 -6.94 -18.81
C MET A 139 8.44 -7.69 -18.79
N CYS A 140 8.44 -8.95 -18.37
CA CYS A 140 7.21 -9.75 -18.25
C CYS A 140 6.24 -9.13 -17.24
N LEU A 141 6.75 -8.68 -16.08
CA LEU A 141 5.92 -7.98 -15.10
C LEU A 141 5.32 -6.71 -15.72
N GLN A 142 6.11 -5.90 -16.42
CA GLN A 142 5.63 -4.68 -17.06
C GLN A 142 4.50 -4.96 -18.06
N LYS A 143 4.68 -5.95 -18.94
CA LYS A 143 3.63 -6.37 -19.89
C LYS A 143 2.37 -6.84 -19.17
N LEU A 144 2.51 -7.62 -18.09
CA LEU A 144 1.38 -8.08 -17.29
C LEU A 144 0.61 -6.91 -16.64
N LYS A 145 1.32 -5.86 -16.17
CA LYS A 145 0.67 -4.64 -15.65
C LYS A 145 -0.21 -3.99 -16.70
N GLU A 146 0.31 -3.80 -17.91
CA GLU A 146 -0.41 -3.18 -19.02
C GLU A 146 -1.65 -3.99 -19.41
N GLU A 147 -1.50 -5.31 -19.55
CA GLU A 147 -2.62 -6.23 -19.82
C GLU A 147 -3.69 -6.18 -18.71
N PHE A 148 -3.26 -6.09 -17.44
CA PHE A 148 -4.15 -5.99 -16.30
C PHE A 148 -4.95 -4.69 -16.31
N VAL A 149 -4.31 -3.55 -16.62
CA VAL A 149 -5.01 -2.26 -16.74
C VAL A 149 -6.08 -2.32 -17.84
N VAL A 150 -5.73 -2.84 -19.02
CA VAL A 150 -6.69 -3.00 -20.14
C VAL A 150 -7.84 -3.92 -19.75
N MET A 151 -7.55 -5.01 -19.04
CA MET A 151 -8.57 -5.94 -18.55
C MET A 151 -9.53 -5.25 -17.57
N LEU A 152 -9.03 -4.50 -16.58
CA LEU A 152 -9.88 -3.78 -15.65
C LEU A 152 -10.75 -2.75 -16.37
N GLN A 153 -10.19 -2.03 -17.35
CA GLN A 153 -10.94 -1.06 -18.15
C GLN A 153 -12.07 -1.71 -18.95
N LYS A 154 -11.84 -2.90 -19.51
CA LYS A 154 -12.88 -3.67 -20.20
C LYS A 154 -13.96 -4.18 -19.24
N LYS A 155 -13.56 -4.62 -18.04
CA LYS A 155 -14.46 -5.23 -17.04
C LYS A 155 -15.33 -4.21 -16.30
N TYR A 156 -14.78 -3.04 -15.98
CA TYR A 156 -15.44 -2.05 -15.11
C TYR A 156 -15.66 -0.69 -15.78
N GLY A 157 -15.22 -0.51 -17.04
CA GLY A 157 -15.21 0.78 -17.74
C GLY A 157 -13.94 1.60 -17.47
N LYS A 158 -13.81 2.75 -18.13
CA LYS A 158 -12.67 3.66 -17.89
C LYS A 158 -12.76 4.23 -16.48
N PHE A 159 -11.75 3.94 -15.65
CA PHE A 159 -11.50 4.60 -14.38
C PHE A 159 -10.22 5.42 -14.53
N ASN A 160 -10.21 6.66 -14.03
CA ASN A 160 -9.07 7.56 -14.18
C ASN A 160 -7.82 6.92 -13.57
N THR A 161 -6.89 6.52 -14.45
CA THR A 161 -5.50 6.16 -14.15
C THR A 161 -4.66 7.42 -14.07
#